data_AF-A0A7C5KBM6-F1
#
_entry.id   AF-A0A7C5KBM6-F1
#
_cell.length_a   1.000
_cell.length_b   1.000
_cell.length_c   1.000
_cell.angle_alpha   90.00
_cell.angle_beta   90.00
_cell.angle_gamma   90.00
#
_symmetry.space_group_name_H-M   'P 1'
#
loop_
_entity.id
_entity.type
_entity.pdbx_description
1 polymer ?
#
loop_
_entity_poly.entity_id
_entity_poly.type
_entity_poly.pdbx_seq_one_letter_code
_entity_poly.pdbx_strand_id
1 'polypeptide(L)'
;MKKLILFSLFFFLIFSSVSNAQGFDPNVYECRDFVQNYSNDSGSVALQTLWVWGFLTFKDESLLSLNSDMLKSLTSDLNEGCAQNLDVTLLEFVRKYFTFNYVKKSKQNTSVIFNPKNYSCKTFLNSLNTNDTTSDDLVGYALIWALGYTAAYRPDDVDVVDDQSAGTIAGLMKSLVCKDPNENFYNSLHDLYNKLEKE
;
A
#
# COMPACT_ATOMS: atom_id res chain seq x y z
N MET A 1 59.68 -30.56 13.18
CA MET A 1 58.80 -30.60 11.98
C MET A 1 57.39 -30.97 12.40
N LYS A 2 56.43 -30.05 12.22
CA LYS A 2 55.05 -30.21 11.71
C LYS A 2 54.20 -29.05 12.22
N LYS A 3 53.82 -28.18 11.28
CA LYS A 3 52.87 -27.09 11.42
C LYS A 3 51.46 -27.70 11.59
N LEU A 4 50.64 -27.16 12.47
CA LEU A 4 49.18 -27.33 12.41
C LEU A 4 48.54 -25.96 12.48
N ILE A 5 47.67 -25.74 11.50
CA ILE A 5 47.19 -24.47 10.98
C ILE A 5 45.98 -24.01 11.78
N LEU A 6 46.03 -22.73 12.18
CA LEU A 6 44.95 -21.74 12.20
C LEU A 6 43.54 -22.26 11.89
N PHE A 7 42.61 -22.11 12.83
CA PHE A 7 41.21 -21.81 12.49
C PHE A 7 40.63 -20.86 13.54
N SER A 8 40.68 -19.57 13.22
CA SER A 8 39.87 -18.55 13.88
C SER A 8 38.40 -18.91 13.69
N LEU A 9 37.73 -19.29 14.78
CA LEU A 9 36.28 -19.20 14.88
C LEU A 9 35.93 -17.72 15.04
N PHE A 10 35.87 -17.01 13.91
CA PHE A 10 35.08 -15.80 13.82
C PHE A 10 33.62 -16.20 14.08
N PHE A 11 33.14 -15.88 15.28
CA PHE A 11 31.71 -15.85 15.59
C PHE A 11 31.07 -14.78 14.68
N PHE A 12 30.70 -15.17 13.46
CA PHE A 12 29.71 -14.45 12.70
C PHE A 12 28.37 -14.69 13.41
N LEU A 13 27.93 -13.69 14.16
CA LEU A 13 26.53 -13.50 14.49
C LEU A 13 25.78 -13.36 13.15
N ILE A 14 25.31 -14.49 12.63
CA ILE A 14 24.29 -14.51 11.59
C ILE A 14 23.03 -14.02 12.31
N PHE A 15 22.83 -12.71 12.33
CA PHE A 15 21.49 -12.17 12.50
C PHE A 15 20.70 -12.68 11.30
N SER A 16 19.91 -13.71 11.52
CA SER A 16 18.81 -14.07 10.65
C SER A 16 17.92 -12.83 10.57
N SER A 17 18.11 -12.00 9.56
CA SER A 17 17.20 -10.91 9.23
C SER A 17 15.92 -11.58 8.75
N VAL A 18 15.06 -11.95 9.69
CA VAL A 18 13.64 -12.09 9.41
C VAL A 18 13.22 -10.68 9.06
N SER A 19 13.15 -10.36 7.77
CA SER A 19 12.60 -9.09 7.30
C SER A 19 11.11 -9.13 7.62
N ASN A 20 10.74 -8.77 8.86
CA ASN A 20 9.37 -8.41 9.15
C ASN A 20 9.03 -7.28 8.18
N ALA A 21 7.96 -7.44 7.40
CA ALA A 21 7.39 -6.33 6.67
C ALA A 21 7.06 -5.25 7.72
N GLN A 22 7.88 -4.21 7.75
CA GLN A 22 7.75 -3.18 8.77
C GLN A 22 6.58 -2.31 8.32
N GLY A 23 5.42 -2.57 8.90
CA GLY A 23 4.25 -1.76 8.64
C GLY A 23 4.47 -0.29 9.04
N PHE A 24 3.59 0.59 8.57
CA PHE A 24 3.65 2.02 8.91
C PHE A 24 2.28 2.54 9.33
N ASP A 25 2.24 3.45 10.29
CA ASP A 25 1.02 4.16 10.67
C ASP A 25 0.98 5.53 9.97
N PRO A 26 0.07 5.77 9.01
CA PRO A 26 0.00 7.04 8.27
C PRO A 26 -0.23 8.28 9.15
N ASN A 27 -0.74 8.11 10.38
CA ASN A 27 -1.02 9.21 11.31
C ASN A 27 0.24 9.72 12.02
N VAL A 28 1.29 8.91 12.11
CA VAL A 28 2.54 9.28 12.78
C VAL A 28 3.76 9.18 11.87
N TYR A 29 3.64 8.50 10.73
CA TYR A 29 4.69 8.42 9.72
C TYR A 29 4.83 9.78 9.03
N GLU A 30 5.99 10.43 9.19
CA GLU A 30 6.24 11.77 8.70
C GLU A 30 6.74 11.76 7.25
N CYS A 31 6.55 12.89 6.55
CA CYS A 31 7.13 13.09 5.23
C CYS A 31 8.67 12.97 5.24
N ARG A 32 9.32 13.30 6.36
CA ARG A 32 10.74 13.05 6.59
C ARG A 32 11.09 11.56 6.48
N ASP A 33 10.29 10.68 7.06
CA ASP A 33 10.52 9.23 7.03
C ASP A 33 10.42 8.71 5.59
N PHE A 34 9.43 9.19 4.83
CA PHE A 34 9.29 8.86 3.41
C PHE A 34 10.53 9.25 2.60
N VAL A 35 11.02 10.48 2.77
CA VAL A 35 12.22 10.97 2.06
C VAL A 35 13.47 10.18 2.43
N GLN A 36 13.61 9.80 3.70
CA GLN A 36 14.73 8.98 4.16
C GLN A 36 14.68 7.57 3.57
N ASN A 37 13.49 6.96 3.52
CA ASN A 37 13.31 5.62 2.99
C ASN A 37 13.40 5.58 1.45
N TYR A 38 13.06 6.66 0.75
CA TYR A 38 13.12 6.76 -0.71
C TYR A 38 14.45 6.29 -1.32
N SER A 39 15.57 6.53 -0.64
CA SER A 39 16.91 6.13 -1.12
C SER A 39 17.45 4.84 -0.51
N ASN A 40 16.80 4.31 0.55
CA ASN A 40 17.38 3.31 1.44
C ASN A 40 16.56 2.02 1.55
N ASP A 41 15.24 2.08 1.31
CA ASP A 41 14.33 0.94 1.41
C ASP A 41 13.22 1.03 0.35
N SER A 42 13.43 0.36 -0.79
CA SER A 42 12.47 0.33 -1.89
C SER A 42 11.17 -0.39 -1.53
N GLY A 43 11.20 -1.33 -0.58
CA GLY A 43 10.03 -2.13 -0.19
C GLY A 43 9.04 -1.30 0.62
N SER A 44 9.54 -0.59 1.64
CA SER A 44 8.76 0.39 2.41
C SER A 44 8.10 1.41 1.48
N VAL A 45 8.90 2.06 0.63
CA VAL A 45 8.45 3.13 -0.26
C VAL A 45 7.34 2.66 -1.21
N ALA A 46 7.45 1.45 -1.76
CA ALA A 46 6.41 0.89 -2.61
C ALA A 46 5.08 0.72 -1.86
N LEU A 47 5.14 0.24 -0.62
CA LEU A 47 3.96 0.04 0.24
C LEU A 47 3.29 1.38 0.60
N GLN A 48 4.06 2.41 0.99
CA GLN A 48 3.50 3.74 1.24
C GLN A 48 2.89 4.35 -0.04
N THR A 49 3.57 4.25 -1.18
CA THR A 49 3.08 4.77 -2.47
C THR A 49 1.78 4.08 -2.88
N LEU A 50 1.65 2.76 -2.70
CA LEU A 50 0.42 2.01 -2.99
C LEU A 50 -0.75 2.44 -2.10
N TRP A 51 -0.48 2.69 -0.82
CA TRP A 51 -1.48 3.22 0.10
C TRP A 51 -1.96 4.60 -0.33
N VAL A 52 -1.02 5.51 -0.67
CA VAL A 52 -1.37 6.85 -1.20
C VAL A 52 -2.18 6.72 -2.47
N TRP A 53 -1.82 5.81 -3.37
CA TRP A 53 -2.57 5.58 -4.59
C TRP A 53 -4.02 5.18 -4.30
N GLY A 54 -4.26 4.28 -3.34
CA GLY A 54 -5.60 3.97 -2.83
C GLY A 54 -6.36 5.21 -2.39
N PHE A 55 -5.73 6.05 -1.58
CA PHE A 55 -6.32 7.31 -1.11
C PHE A 55 -6.74 8.23 -2.26
N LEU A 56 -5.89 8.39 -3.27
CA LEU A 56 -6.14 9.26 -4.42
C LEU A 56 -7.27 8.74 -5.30
N THR A 57 -7.38 7.42 -5.48
CA THR A 57 -8.44 6.83 -6.32
C THR A 57 -9.85 6.99 -5.77
N PHE A 58 -10.00 7.20 -4.45
CA PHE A 58 -11.28 7.59 -3.86
C PHE A 58 -11.73 8.98 -4.35
N LYS A 59 -10.78 9.89 -4.59
CA LYS A 59 -11.05 11.27 -5.05
C LYS A 59 -11.18 11.37 -6.56
N ASP A 60 -10.44 10.55 -7.32
CA ASP A 60 -10.54 10.48 -8.77
C ASP A 60 -10.35 9.05 -9.29
N GLU A 61 -11.45 8.47 -9.78
CA GLU A 61 -11.46 7.13 -10.37
C GLU A 61 -10.61 7.01 -11.64
N SER A 62 -10.24 8.13 -12.29
CA SER A 62 -9.37 8.12 -13.47
C SER A 62 -7.98 7.51 -13.18
N LEU A 63 -7.60 7.49 -11.90
CA LEU A 63 -6.35 6.94 -11.38
C LEU A 63 -6.40 5.43 -11.09
N LEU A 64 -7.56 4.76 -11.22
CA LEU A 64 -7.76 3.35 -10.82
C LEU A 64 -6.90 2.34 -11.59
N SER A 65 -6.33 2.73 -12.73
CA SER A 65 -5.40 1.86 -13.46
C SER A 65 -3.96 2.19 -13.05
N LEU A 66 -3.38 1.37 -12.18
CA LEU A 66 -1.99 1.49 -11.81
C LEU A 66 -1.11 0.89 -12.90
N ASN A 67 -0.12 1.64 -13.37
CA ASN A 67 0.97 1.15 -14.21
C ASN A 67 2.34 1.51 -13.63
N SER A 68 3.43 0.95 -14.18
CA SER A 68 4.78 1.15 -13.62
C SER A 68 5.18 2.62 -13.63
N ASP A 69 4.85 3.33 -14.71
CA ASP A 69 5.24 4.73 -14.90
C ASP A 69 4.47 5.65 -13.95
N MET A 70 3.19 5.35 -13.71
CA MET A 70 2.36 6.02 -12.71
C MET A 70 2.90 5.78 -11.31
N LEU A 71 3.26 4.55 -10.95
CA LEU A 71 3.83 4.25 -9.63
C LEU A 71 5.15 4.99 -9.42
N LYS A 72 6.04 5.00 -10.42
CA LYS A 72 7.31 5.75 -10.38
C LYS A 72 7.08 7.25 -10.29
N SER A 73 6.19 7.80 -11.12
CA SER A 73 5.85 9.22 -11.11
C SER A 73 5.24 9.63 -9.77
N LEU A 74 4.30 8.84 -9.24
CA LEU A 74 3.68 9.07 -7.94
C LEU A 74 4.72 9.06 -6.83
N THR A 75 5.63 8.08 -6.84
CA THR A 75 6.71 7.99 -5.84
C THR A 75 7.63 9.20 -5.92
N SER A 76 8.01 9.63 -7.12
CA SER A 76 8.86 10.81 -7.33
C SER A 76 8.18 12.09 -6.85
N ASP A 77 6.92 12.31 -7.25
CA ASP A 77 6.13 13.48 -6.85
C ASP A 77 5.90 13.50 -5.33
N LEU A 78 5.66 12.34 -4.71
CA LEU A 78 5.57 12.19 -3.25
C LEU A 78 6.88 12.58 -2.58
N ASN A 79 8.01 12.08 -3.07
CA ASN A 79 9.32 12.43 -2.51
C ASN A 79 9.60 13.94 -2.63
N GLU A 80 9.35 14.54 -3.79
CA GLU A 80 9.54 15.98 -4.00
C GLU A 80 8.64 16.83 -3.09
N GLY A 81 7.37 16.45 -2.96
CA GLY A 81 6.42 17.16 -2.13
C GLY A 81 6.69 16.96 -0.63
N CYS A 82 7.03 15.76 -0.20
CA CYS A 82 7.42 15.49 1.19
C CYS A 82 8.73 16.18 1.57
N ALA A 83 9.69 16.29 0.65
CA ALA A 83 10.92 17.05 0.89
C ALA A 83 10.68 18.55 1.20
N GLN A 84 9.51 19.08 0.79
CA GLN A 84 9.08 20.45 1.09
C GLN A 84 8.22 20.55 2.37
N ASN A 85 7.77 19.42 2.94
CA ASN A 85 6.81 19.35 4.04
C ASN A 85 7.25 18.32 5.11
N LEU A 86 8.54 18.33 5.48
CA LEU A 86 9.16 17.26 6.26
C LEU A 86 8.47 16.93 7.59
N ASP A 87 7.96 17.94 8.29
CA ASP A 87 7.41 17.83 9.65
C ASP A 87 5.89 17.56 9.66
N VAL A 88 5.31 17.22 8.51
CA VAL A 88 3.89 16.88 8.36
C VAL A 88 3.77 15.37 8.21
N THR A 89 2.73 14.78 8.80
CA THR A 89 2.44 13.35 8.65
C THR A 89 2.07 13.03 7.20
N LEU A 90 2.33 11.82 6.73
CA LEU A 90 2.04 11.41 5.36
C LEU A 90 0.54 11.52 5.06
N LEU A 91 -0.32 11.16 6.00
CA LEU A 91 -1.78 11.32 5.86
C LEU A 91 -2.16 12.80 5.69
N GLU A 92 -1.66 13.68 6.55
CA GLU A 92 -1.96 15.11 6.46
C GLU A 92 -1.40 15.70 5.17
N PHE A 93 -0.19 15.31 4.77
CA PHE A 93 0.45 15.74 3.54
C PHE A 93 -0.40 15.39 2.31
N VAL A 94 -0.80 14.12 2.21
CA VAL A 94 -1.60 13.59 1.10
C VAL A 94 -2.95 14.31 1.04
N ARG A 95 -3.61 14.46 2.18
CA ARG A 95 -4.95 15.09 2.30
C ARG A 95 -4.94 16.57 1.95
N LYS A 96 -3.97 17.34 2.45
CA LYS A 96 -3.99 18.82 2.36
C LYS A 96 -3.21 19.39 1.17
N TYR A 97 -2.13 18.73 0.74
CA TYR A 97 -1.16 19.36 -0.18
C TYR A 97 -0.95 18.58 -1.48
N PHE A 98 -1.06 17.25 -1.44
CA PHE A 98 -0.69 16.42 -2.58
C PHE A 98 -1.85 16.15 -3.54
N THR A 99 -3.01 15.74 -3.02
CA THR A 99 -4.13 15.23 -3.81
C THR A 99 -4.57 16.17 -4.94
N PHE A 100 -4.72 17.47 -4.65
CA PHE A 100 -5.16 18.45 -5.64
C PHE A 100 -4.14 18.72 -6.75
N ASN A 101 -2.85 18.60 -6.46
CA ASN A 101 -1.77 18.93 -7.39
C ASN A 101 -1.44 17.76 -8.34
N TYR A 102 -1.58 16.52 -7.84
CA TYR A 102 -1.24 15.31 -8.59
C TYR A 102 -2.30 14.94 -9.64
N VAL A 103 -3.60 14.99 -9.28
CA VAL A 103 -4.73 14.64 -10.15
C VAL A 103 -4.73 15.44 -11.47
N LYS A 104 -4.24 16.68 -11.46
CA LYS A 104 -4.19 17.54 -12.65
C LYS A 104 -3.10 17.15 -13.67
N LYS A 105 -2.10 16.35 -13.28
CA LYS A 105 -0.91 16.06 -14.09
C LYS A 105 -0.86 14.67 -14.72
N SER A 106 -1.68 13.71 -14.28
CA SER A 106 -1.55 12.31 -14.72
C SER A 106 -2.04 12.09 -16.16
N LYS A 107 -1.23 11.40 -16.98
CA LYS A 107 -1.60 10.90 -18.32
C LYS A 107 -1.68 9.38 -18.32
N GLN A 108 -2.69 8.83 -19.00
CA GLN A 108 -2.89 7.38 -19.15
C GLN A 108 -2.00 6.81 -20.26
N ASN A 109 -1.24 5.75 -19.95
CA ASN A 109 -0.49 4.95 -20.91
C ASN A 109 -0.69 3.44 -20.64
N THR A 110 -0.40 2.62 -21.65
CA THR A 110 -1.14 1.41 -22.06
C THR A 110 -0.79 0.08 -21.40
N SER A 111 0.03 0.04 -20.34
CA SER A 111 0.43 -1.21 -19.65
C SER A 111 -0.06 -1.23 -18.19
N VAL A 112 -1.24 -1.77 -17.92
CA VAL A 112 -1.84 -1.79 -16.58
C VAL A 112 -1.25 -2.93 -15.75
N ILE A 113 -0.64 -2.60 -14.61
CA ILE A 113 -0.14 -3.55 -13.62
C ILE A 113 -1.28 -4.04 -12.72
N PHE A 114 -2.17 -3.13 -12.31
CA PHE A 114 -3.27 -3.45 -11.42
C PHE A 114 -4.45 -2.48 -11.62
N ASN A 115 -5.68 -2.99 -11.60
CA ASN A 115 -6.89 -2.17 -11.56
C ASN A 115 -7.97 -2.90 -10.75
N PRO A 116 -8.42 -2.37 -9.59
CA PRO A 116 -9.35 -3.06 -8.70
C PRO A 116 -10.71 -3.33 -9.35
N LYS A 117 -11.12 -2.59 -10.40
CA LYS A 117 -12.34 -2.87 -11.19
C LYS A 117 -12.24 -4.13 -12.04
N ASN A 118 -11.05 -4.68 -12.26
CA ASN A 118 -10.89 -5.90 -13.06
C ASN A 118 -11.00 -7.18 -12.21
N TYR A 119 -11.19 -7.06 -10.88
CA TYR A 119 -11.22 -8.19 -9.96
C TYR A 119 -12.62 -8.48 -9.44
N SER A 120 -12.97 -9.76 -9.43
CA SER A 120 -14.15 -10.25 -8.72
C SER A 120 -13.81 -10.48 -7.24
N CYS A 121 -14.83 -10.42 -6.39
CA CYS A 121 -14.71 -10.83 -5.01
C CYS A 121 -14.27 -12.29 -4.86
N LYS A 122 -14.67 -13.17 -5.79
CA LYS A 122 -14.17 -14.56 -5.87
C LYS A 122 -12.65 -14.62 -6.06
N THR A 123 -12.10 -13.77 -6.92
CA THR A 123 -10.65 -13.70 -7.15
C THR A 123 -9.92 -13.30 -5.88
N PHE A 124 -10.38 -12.25 -5.21
CA PHE A 124 -9.82 -11.79 -3.93
C PHE A 124 -9.91 -12.89 -2.84
N LEU A 125 -11.08 -13.49 -2.67
CA LEU A 125 -11.33 -14.53 -1.65
C LEU A 125 -10.50 -15.80 -1.89
N ASN A 126 -10.32 -16.21 -3.14
CA ASN A 126 -9.52 -17.39 -3.46
C ASN A 126 -8.06 -17.18 -3.09
N SER A 127 -7.51 -16.01 -3.40
CA SER A 127 -6.12 -15.69 -3.12
C SER A 127 -5.83 -15.53 -1.61
N LEU A 128 -6.83 -15.19 -0.78
CA LEU A 128 -6.68 -15.22 0.68
C LEU A 128 -6.55 -16.64 1.27
N ASN A 129 -6.97 -17.67 0.53
CA ASN A 129 -7.00 -19.06 1.02
C ASN A 129 -5.85 -19.93 0.46
N THR A 130 -5.00 -19.38 -0.40
CA THR A 130 -3.89 -20.11 -1.03
C THR A 130 -2.56 -19.79 -0.35
N ASN A 131 -1.80 -20.81 0.06
CA ASN A 131 -0.39 -20.67 0.47
C ASN A 131 0.55 -20.38 -0.73
N ASP A 132 0.06 -19.69 -1.76
CA ASP A 132 0.70 -19.56 -3.07
C ASP A 132 1.25 -18.15 -3.27
N THR A 133 2.58 -18.04 -3.16
CA THR A 133 3.34 -16.79 -3.05
C THR A 133 3.32 -15.90 -4.29
N THR A 134 2.71 -16.34 -5.39
CA THR A 134 2.52 -15.52 -6.60
C THR A 134 1.14 -14.86 -6.67
N SER A 135 0.17 -15.33 -5.87
CA SER A 135 -1.12 -14.66 -5.66
C SER A 135 -1.02 -13.51 -4.63
N ASP A 136 0.05 -13.52 -3.83
CA ASP A 136 0.30 -12.64 -2.70
C ASP A 136 0.52 -11.17 -3.12
N ASP A 137 1.17 -10.91 -4.26
CA ASP A 137 1.47 -9.53 -4.68
C ASP A 137 0.19 -8.77 -5.08
N LEU A 138 -0.73 -9.42 -5.79
CA LEU A 138 -1.99 -8.80 -6.24
C LEU A 138 -2.99 -8.62 -5.09
N VAL A 139 -3.02 -9.57 -4.15
CA VAL A 139 -3.82 -9.42 -2.91
C VAL A 139 -3.23 -8.36 -2.02
N GLY A 140 -1.90 -8.34 -1.85
CA GLY A 140 -1.19 -7.30 -1.11
C GLY A 140 -1.51 -5.92 -1.69
N TYR A 141 -1.46 -5.76 -3.01
CA TYR A 141 -1.85 -4.52 -3.67
C TYR A 141 -3.31 -4.16 -3.44
N ALA A 142 -4.24 -5.12 -3.55
CA ALA A 142 -5.65 -4.88 -3.30
C ALA A 142 -5.92 -4.47 -1.84
N LEU A 143 -5.25 -5.11 -0.87
CA LEU A 143 -5.38 -4.82 0.56
C LEU A 143 -4.80 -3.43 0.90
N ILE A 144 -3.59 -3.13 0.46
CA ILE A 144 -2.94 -1.83 0.69
C ILE A 144 -3.69 -0.70 -0.02
N TRP A 145 -4.17 -0.94 -1.24
CA TRP A 145 -5.03 -0.01 -1.96
C TRP A 145 -6.34 0.24 -1.19
N ALA A 146 -7.02 -0.82 -0.72
CA ALA A 146 -8.28 -0.69 0.00
C ALA A 146 -8.11 0.01 1.34
N LEU A 147 -6.97 -0.18 2.01
CA LEU A 147 -6.54 0.58 3.19
C LEU A 147 -6.47 2.09 2.91
N GLY A 148 -5.75 2.47 1.86
CA GLY A 148 -5.66 3.87 1.44
C GLY A 148 -7.02 4.46 1.04
N TYR A 149 -7.81 3.68 0.30
CA TYR A 149 -9.16 4.05 -0.13
C TYR A 149 -10.08 4.32 1.08
N THR A 150 -10.00 3.46 2.09
CA THR A 150 -10.74 3.60 3.36
C THR A 150 -10.30 4.85 4.13
N ALA A 151 -8.98 5.09 4.20
CA ALA A 151 -8.43 6.28 4.84
C ALA A 151 -8.89 7.59 4.17
N ALA A 152 -9.13 7.59 2.86
CA ALA A 152 -9.70 8.76 2.18
C ALA A 152 -11.16 9.04 2.53
N TYR A 153 -11.91 7.99 2.89
CA TYR A 153 -13.30 8.08 3.35
C TYR A 153 -13.39 8.43 4.84
N ARG A 154 -12.61 7.76 5.70
CA ARG A 154 -12.53 8.00 7.15
C ARG A 154 -11.08 8.30 7.55
N PRO A 155 -10.60 9.53 7.33
CA PRO A 155 -9.24 9.90 7.67
C PRO A 155 -8.97 9.97 9.18
N ASP A 156 -10.00 9.93 10.01
CA ASP A 156 -9.85 9.96 11.47
C ASP A 156 -9.82 8.52 12.08
N ASP A 157 -10.13 7.49 11.27
CA ASP A 157 -10.14 6.07 11.64
C ASP A 157 -9.10 5.29 10.82
N VAL A 158 -7.89 5.83 10.68
CA VAL A 158 -6.82 5.20 9.89
C VAL A 158 -6.03 4.24 10.78
N ASP A 159 -6.17 2.94 10.53
CA ASP A 159 -5.37 1.91 11.18
C ASP A 159 -3.93 1.88 10.64
N VAL A 160 -3.03 1.26 11.43
CA VAL A 160 -1.66 0.94 11.02
C VAL A 160 -1.70 0.10 9.73
N VAL A 161 -0.77 0.32 8.81
CA VAL A 161 -0.60 -0.51 7.61
C VAL A 161 0.48 -1.54 7.91
N ASP A 162 0.09 -2.66 8.52
CA ASP A 162 0.96 -3.81 8.81
C ASP A 162 0.27 -5.15 8.51
N ASP A 163 0.96 -6.28 8.70
CA ASP A 163 0.41 -7.61 8.43
C ASP A 163 -0.84 -7.93 9.28
N GLN A 164 -0.91 -7.42 10.51
CA GLN A 164 -2.05 -7.62 11.40
C GLN A 164 -3.29 -6.85 10.94
N SER A 165 -3.08 -5.63 10.45
CA SER A 165 -4.11 -4.74 9.94
C SER A 165 -4.55 -5.17 8.54
N ALA A 166 -3.62 -5.68 7.72
CA ALA A 166 -3.93 -6.39 6.49
C ALA A 166 -4.81 -7.63 6.77
N GLY A 167 -4.55 -8.38 7.84
CA GLY A 167 -5.39 -9.49 8.29
C GLY A 167 -6.79 -9.06 8.75
N THR A 168 -6.88 -7.99 9.54
CA THR A 168 -8.16 -7.40 10.00
C THR A 168 -8.99 -6.91 8.82
N ILE A 169 -8.34 -6.25 7.86
CA ILE A 169 -8.99 -5.75 6.66
C ILE A 169 -9.31 -6.87 5.69
N ALA A 170 -8.49 -7.90 5.55
CA ALA A 170 -8.87 -9.10 4.82
C ALA A 170 -10.15 -9.73 5.41
N GLY A 171 -10.29 -9.72 6.74
CA GLY A 171 -11.51 -10.12 7.45
C GLY A 171 -12.72 -9.22 7.16
N LEU A 172 -12.55 -7.89 7.20
CA LEU A 172 -13.59 -6.92 6.84
C LEU A 172 -13.98 -7.02 5.36
N MET A 173 -13.01 -7.11 4.47
CA MET A 173 -13.21 -7.27 3.03
C MET A 173 -13.94 -8.57 2.75
N LYS A 174 -13.60 -9.67 3.43
CA LYS A 174 -14.32 -10.94 3.31
C LYS A 174 -15.76 -10.87 3.82
N SER A 175 -16.01 -10.19 4.94
CA SER A 175 -17.30 -10.23 5.64
C SER A 175 -18.28 -9.14 5.24
N LEU A 176 -17.80 -7.97 4.81
CA LEU A 176 -18.61 -6.80 4.51
C LEU A 176 -18.62 -6.43 3.03
N VAL A 177 -17.47 -6.56 2.36
CA VAL A 177 -17.28 -6.14 0.96
C VAL A 177 -17.61 -7.30 0.02
N CYS A 178 -16.99 -8.45 0.22
CA CYS A 178 -17.12 -9.63 -0.63
C CYS A 178 -18.11 -10.66 -0.09
N LYS A 179 -19.31 -10.20 0.28
CA LYS A 179 -20.41 -11.09 0.70
C LYS A 179 -20.89 -12.00 -0.44
N ASP A 180 -20.99 -11.47 -1.65
CA ASP A 180 -21.24 -12.25 -2.86
C ASP A 180 -19.93 -12.38 -3.65
N PRO A 181 -19.40 -13.60 -3.85
CA PRO A 181 -18.17 -13.81 -4.61
C PRO A 181 -18.29 -13.37 -6.09
N ASN A 182 -19.49 -13.27 -6.65
CA ASN A 182 -19.69 -12.88 -8.05
C ASN A 182 -19.69 -11.36 -8.26
N GLU A 183 -19.72 -10.58 -7.18
CA GLU A 183 -19.63 -9.13 -7.29
C GLU A 183 -18.22 -8.66 -7.65
N ASN A 184 -18.16 -7.44 -8.17
CA ASN A 184 -16.91 -6.76 -8.46
C ASN A 184 -16.31 -6.17 -7.17
N PHE A 185 -15.04 -6.45 -6.90
CA PHE A 185 -14.39 -6.04 -5.65
C PHE A 185 -14.44 -4.52 -5.42
N TYR A 186 -14.10 -3.73 -6.45
CA TYR A 186 -14.16 -2.28 -6.38
C TYR A 186 -15.59 -1.78 -6.09
N ASN A 187 -16.58 -2.24 -6.87
CA ASN A 187 -17.95 -1.77 -6.71
C ASN A 187 -18.50 -2.11 -5.33
N SER A 188 -18.27 -3.32 -4.81
CA SER A 188 -18.75 -3.69 -3.48
C SER A 188 -18.10 -2.85 -2.38
N LEU A 189 -16.81 -2.50 -2.51
CA LEU A 189 -16.13 -1.63 -1.55
C LEU A 189 -16.67 -0.20 -1.62
N HIS A 190 -16.79 0.33 -2.84
CA HIS A 190 -17.31 1.67 -3.08
C HIS A 190 -18.77 1.81 -2.61
N ASP A 191 -19.61 0.82 -2.90
CA ASP A 191 -21.02 0.80 -2.49
C ASP A 191 -21.19 0.69 -0.97
N LEU A 192 -20.31 -0.05 -0.28
CA LEU A 192 -20.29 -0.09 1.17
C LEU A 192 -20.07 1.32 1.74
N TYR A 193 -19.07 2.04 1.23
CA TYR A 193 -18.78 3.40 1.72
C TYR A 193 -19.84 4.43 1.33
N ASN A 194 -20.41 4.32 0.12
CA ASN A 194 -21.55 5.15 -0.29
C ASN A 194 -22.79 4.95 0.60
N LYS A 195 -22.98 3.75 1.17
CA LYS A 195 -24.06 3.48 2.13
C LYS A 195 -23.74 4.12 3.47
N LEU A 196 -22.52 3.93 3.97
CA LEU A 196 -22.08 4.50 5.25
C LEU A 196 -22.05 6.03 5.26
N GLU A 197 -21.88 6.71 4.11
CA GLU A 197 -21.95 8.18 4.02
C GLU A 197 -23.37 8.73 4.18
N LYS A 198 -24.39 7.90 3.92
CA LYS A 198 -25.81 8.31 3.94
C LYS A 198 -26.50 8.03 5.27
N GLU A 199 -25.82 7.36 6.19
CA GLU A 199 -26.26 7.06 7.56
C GLU A 199 -25.74 8.14 8.54
#